data_AF-A0A834BXB8-F1
#
_entry.id   AF-A0A834BXB8-F1
#
_cell.length_a   1.000
_cell.length_b   1.000
_cell.length_c   1.000
_cell.angle_alpha   90.00
_cell.angle_beta   90.00
_cell.angle_gamma   90.00
#
_symmetry.space_group_name_H-M   'P 1'
#
loop_
_entity.id
_entity.type
_entity.pdbx_description
1 polymer ?
#
loop_
_entity_poly.entity_id
_entity_poly.type
_entity_poly.pdbx_seq_one_letter_code
_entity_poly.pdbx_strand_id
1 'polypeptide(L)'
;MLLWDSVNQWVLGDLYLSCYFPLGNSNTIAVKVESVPNLSPSRLTLKDQSCTPAFSDNRFAHFVFNADSCGTTRLFFDNYMMYENEIRLNHNRKGVAYTSPVDPDYKQTISCYYIVNDTETISFATQPRLYEPKAEVGSGHLMVQMRLAQDASYQIFYQVEDYPVQKFLREPLYFEVELMQSSDPKLEVVLENCWATSKEERNSLPSWDIIING
;
A
#
# COMPACT_ATOMS: atom_id res chain seq x y z
N MET A 1 -31.19 19.43 -20.41
CA MET A 1 -31.19 20.86 -20.80
C MET A 1 -31.54 20.91 -22.27
N LEU A 2 -32.65 21.57 -22.63
CA LEU A 2 -33.11 21.68 -24.02
C LEU A 2 -32.36 22.85 -24.68
N LEU A 3 -31.53 22.56 -25.68
CA LEU A 3 -30.95 23.59 -26.52
C LEU A 3 -31.91 23.81 -27.71
N TRP A 4 -32.47 25.01 -27.81
CA TRP A 4 -33.42 25.36 -28.87
C TRP A 4 -32.73 26.18 -29.95
N ASP A 5 -32.78 25.69 -31.21
CA ASP A 5 -32.33 26.44 -32.39
C ASP A 5 -33.55 27.06 -33.08
N SER A 6 -33.63 28.40 -33.03
CA SER A 6 -34.74 29.16 -33.61
C SER A 6 -34.73 29.19 -35.14
N VAL A 7 -33.60 28.88 -35.79
CA VAL A 7 -33.45 28.98 -37.25
C VAL A 7 -34.07 27.77 -37.94
N ASN A 8 -33.91 26.59 -37.35
CA ASN A 8 -34.33 25.34 -37.96
C ASN A 8 -35.50 24.65 -37.24
N GLN A 9 -36.02 25.24 -36.15
CA GLN A 9 -37.12 24.71 -35.33
C GLN A 9 -36.91 23.27 -34.82
N TRP A 10 -35.67 22.78 -34.79
CA TRP A 10 -35.38 21.47 -34.21
C TRP A 10 -35.27 21.57 -32.69
N VAL A 11 -35.91 20.63 -32.01
CA VAL A 11 -35.66 20.35 -30.59
C VAL A 11 -34.67 19.20 -30.56
N LEU A 12 -33.44 19.44 -30.11
CA LEU A 12 -32.48 18.38 -29.83
C LEU A 12 -32.98 17.61 -28.60
N GLY A 13 -33.76 16.56 -28.87
CA GLY A 13 -34.29 15.63 -27.88
C GLY A 13 -33.15 14.88 -27.20
N ASP A 14 -33.06 15.10 -25.89
CA ASP A 14 -32.35 14.31 -24.89
C ASP A 14 -30.81 14.29 -24.95
N LEU A 15 -30.19 15.46 -24.75
CA LEU A 15 -28.86 15.51 -24.12
C LEU A 15 -28.95 14.90 -22.72
N TYR A 16 -28.43 13.69 -22.55
CA TYR A 16 -28.41 12.96 -21.30
C TYR A 16 -27.22 13.38 -20.44
N LEU A 17 -27.51 14.03 -19.31
CA LEU A 17 -26.57 14.24 -18.20
C LEU A 17 -27.11 13.46 -17.01
N SER A 18 -26.34 12.50 -16.52
CA SER A 18 -26.66 11.73 -15.32
C SER A 18 -25.54 11.88 -14.30
N CYS A 19 -25.90 12.30 -13.10
CA CYS A 19 -24.98 12.51 -12.00
C CYS A 19 -25.45 11.65 -10.82
N TYR A 20 -24.58 10.75 -10.35
CA TYR A 20 -24.89 9.85 -9.24
C TYR A 20 -24.23 10.36 -7.93
N PHE A 21 -25.00 10.38 -6.83
CA PHE A 21 -24.56 10.86 -5.49
C PHE A 21 -24.13 9.70 -4.57
N PRO A 22 -23.28 9.88 -3.53
CA PRO A 22 -22.49 11.07 -3.11
C PRO A 22 -21.08 11.15 -3.71
N LEU A 23 -20.58 10.03 -4.21
CA LEU A 23 -19.24 9.84 -4.78
C LEU A 23 -19.31 9.27 -6.20
N GLY A 24 -20.50 9.31 -6.81
CA GLY A 24 -20.80 8.56 -8.02
C GLY A 24 -20.21 9.18 -9.30
N ASN A 25 -20.20 8.37 -10.35
CA ASN A 25 -19.71 8.74 -11.65
C ASN A 25 -20.67 9.74 -12.30
N SER A 26 -20.15 10.86 -12.79
CA SER A 26 -20.86 11.77 -13.70
C SER A 26 -20.74 11.24 -15.12
N ASN A 27 -21.88 11.18 -15.80
CA ASN A 27 -22.00 10.74 -17.18
C ASN A 27 -22.63 11.85 -18.03
N THR A 28 -21.93 12.31 -19.07
CA THR A 28 -22.37 13.42 -19.92
C THR A 28 -22.01 13.20 -21.38
N ILE A 29 -22.78 13.83 -22.27
CA ILE A 29 -22.58 13.79 -23.72
C ILE A 29 -22.36 15.20 -24.25
N ALA A 30 -21.30 15.36 -25.05
CA ALA A 30 -21.07 16.52 -25.90
C ALA A 30 -21.43 16.18 -27.34
N VAL A 31 -22.38 16.90 -27.92
CA VAL A 31 -22.87 16.66 -29.28
C VAL A 31 -22.26 17.69 -30.23
N LYS A 32 -21.82 17.22 -31.40
CA LYS A 32 -21.41 18.07 -32.51
C LYS A 32 -22.66 18.64 -33.19
N VAL A 33 -22.80 19.97 -33.14
CA VAL A 33 -23.88 20.70 -33.81
C VAL A 33 -23.41 21.27 -35.14
N GLU A 34 -24.35 21.56 -36.04
CA GLU A 34 -24.05 22.03 -37.40
C GLU A 34 -23.29 23.37 -37.43
N SER A 35 -23.44 24.20 -36.40
CA SER A 35 -22.74 25.47 -36.26
C SER A 35 -21.23 25.33 -36.00
N VAL A 36 -20.74 24.12 -35.71
CA VAL A 36 -19.31 23.83 -35.51
C VAL A 36 -18.86 22.64 -36.38
N PRO A 37 -18.88 22.78 -37.72
CA PRO A 37 -18.64 21.66 -38.64
C PRO A 37 -17.21 21.10 -38.53
N ASN A 38 -16.25 21.91 -38.11
CA ASN A 38 -14.85 21.53 -37.92
C ASN A 38 -14.57 20.90 -36.54
N LEU A 39 -15.57 20.83 -35.64
CA LEU A 39 -15.38 20.21 -34.34
C LEU A 39 -15.13 18.72 -34.50
N SER A 40 -14.08 18.24 -33.83
CA SER A 40 -13.76 16.82 -33.70
C SER A 40 -14.10 16.39 -32.27
N PRO A 41 -15.18 15.62 -32.05
CA PRO A 41 -15.59 15.21 -30.71
C PRO A 41 -14.49 14.45 -29.94
N SER A 42 -13.64 13.69 -30.63
CA SER A 42 -12.51 12.97 -30.03
C SER A 42 -11.41 13.88 -29.46
N ARG A 43 -11.38 15.16 -29.83
CA ARG A 43 -10.40 16.15 -29.35
C ARG A 43 -10.90 16.99 -28.17
N LEU A 44 -12.11 16.71 -27.68
CA LEU A 44 -12.68 17.38 -26.51
C LEU A 44 -12.04 16.84 -25.23
N THR A 45 -11.86 17.70 -24.24
CA THR A 45 -11.39 17.33 -22.89
C THR A 45 -12.22 18.07 -21.84
N LEU A 46 -12.17 17.60 -20.59
CA LEU A 46 -12.69 18.36 -19.46
C LEU A 46 -11.73 19.51 -19.07
N LYS A 47 -12.01 20.20 -17.94
CA LYS A 47 -11.10 21.23 -17.37
C LYS A 47 -9.68 20.68 -17.19
N ASP A 48 -9.56 19.43 -16.74
CA ASP A 48 -8.32 18.67 -16.80
C ASP A 48 -8.13 18.03 -18.19
N GLN A 49 -7.04 18.39 -18.87
CA GLN A 49 -6.74 17.92 -20.22
C GLN A 49 -6.40 16.43 -20.29
N SER A 50 -6.07 15.79 -19.17
CA SER A 50 -5.87 14.35 -19.11
C SER A 50 -7.18 13.56 -19.21
N CYS A 51 -8.31 14.20 -18.94
CA CYS A 51 -9.63 13.58 -19.00
C CYS A 51 -10.24 13.73 -20.40
N THR A 52 -10.04 12.70 -21.22
CA THR A 52 -10.57 12.56 -22.58
C THR A 52 -11.91 11.81 -22.59
N PRO A 53 -12.65 11.79 -23.72
CA PRO A 53 -13.90 11.05 -23.82
C PRO A 53 -13.65 9.55 -23.62
N ALA A 54 -14.56 8.87 -22.93
CA ALA A 54 -14.57 7.41 -22.82
C ALA A 54 -14.94 6.76 -24.15
N PHE A 55 -15.81 7.41 -24.92
CA PHE A 55 -16.20 7.02 -26.27
C PHE A 55 -16.47 8.26 -27.12
N SER A 56 -16.16 8.21 -28.42
CA SER A 56 -16.50 9.29 -29.35
C SER A 56 -16.68 8.77 -30.77
N ASP A 57 -17.59 9.38 -31.51
CA ASP A 57 -17.76 9.21 -32.96
C ASP A 57 -17.76 10.57 -33.68
N ASN A 58 -18.19 10.60 -34.94
CA ASN A 58 -18.27 11.84 -35.73
C ASN A 58 -19.38 12.80 -35.27
N ARG A 59 -20.27 12.38 -34.37
CA ARG A 59 -21.46 13.11 -33.94
C ARG A 59 -21.43 13.49 -32.46
N PHE A 60 -20.82 12.69 -31.59
CA PHE A 60 -20.78 12.97 -30.16
C PHE A 60 -19.54 12.42 -29.46
N ALA A 61 -19.27 12.97 -28.28
CA ALA A 61 -18.28 12.52 -27.32
C ALA A 61 -18.96 12.25 -25.98
N HIS A 62 -18.67 11.09 -25.41
CA HIS A 62 -19.24 10.59 -24.19
C HIS A 62 -18.17 10.58 -23.10
N PHE A 63 -18.47 11.19 -21.96
CA PHE A 63 -17.54 11.34 -20.84
C PHE A 63 -18.09 10.66 -19.60
N VAL A 64 -17.22 9.93 -18.92
CA VAL A 64 -17.46 9.34 -17.60
C VAL A 64 -16.32 9.77 -16.69
N PHE A 65 -16.65 10.47 -15.61
CA PHE A 65 -15.66 10.99 -14.65
C PHE A 65 -16.26 11.07 -13.26
N ASN A 66 -15.43 11.06 -12.22
CA ASN A 66 -15.93 11.20 -10.85
C ASN A 66 -16.25 12.67 -10.56
N ALA A 67 -17.26 12.93 -9.74
CA ALA A 67 -17.68 14.29 -9.39
C ALA A 67 -16.58 15.10 -8.67
N ASP A 68 -15.59 14.46 -8.08
CA ASP A 68 -14.45 15.05 -7.37
C ASP A 68 -13.14 15.09 -8.19
N SER A 69 -13.16 14.68 -9.46
CA SER A 69 -11.98 14.60 -10.31
C SER A 69 -12.09 15.42 -11.61
N CYS A 70 -11.09 15.31 -12.50
CA CYS A 70 -11.06 15.98 -13.82
C CYS A 70 -11.24 17.50 -13.80
N GLY A 71 -10.81 18.15 -12.72
CA GLY A 71 -10.95 19.61 -12.54
C GLY A 71 -12.38 20.06 -12.20
N THR A 72 -13.27 19.14 -11.80
CA THR A 72 -14.63 19.47 -11.36
C THR A 72 -14.57 20.36 -10.11
N THR A 73 -15.32 21.45 -10.12
CA THR A 73 -15.42 22.38 -8.99
C THR A 73 -16.69 22.10 -8.20
N ARG A 74 -16.58 22.06 -6.87
CA ARG A 74 -17.72 21.87 -5.97
C ARG A 74 -18.05 23.17 -5.24
N LEU A 75 -19.30 23.60 -5.31
CA LEU A 75 -19.80 24.81 -4.67
C LEU A 75 -20.98 24.46 -3.75
N PHE A 76 -21.03 25.10 -2.59
CA PHE A 76 -22.14 25.01 -1.65
C PHE A 76 -22.86 26.36 -1.61
N PHE A 77 -24.17 26.37 -1.80
CA PHE A 77 -25.00 27.56 -1.65
C PHE A 77 -26.37 27.15 -1.10
N ASP A 78 -26.84 27.86 -0.08
CA ASP A 78 -28.05 27.52 0.68
C ASP A 78 -28.07 26.02 1.08
N ASN A 79 -29.06 25.28 0.59
CA ASN A 79 -29.26 23.85 0.82
C ASN A 79 -28.85 23.01 -0.41
N TYR A 80 -28.05 23.57 -1.32
CA TYR A 80 -27.62 22.89 -2.55
C TYR A 80 -26.10 22.72 -2.58
N MET A 81 -25.70 21.56 -3.07
CA MET A 81 -24.33 21.25 -3.47
C MET A 81 -24.30 21.12 -5.00
N MET A 82 -23.50 21.95 -5.66
CA MET A 82 -23.35 21.94 -7.10
C MET A 82 -21.96 21.51 -7.51
N TYR A 83 -21.89 20.54 -8.41
CA TYR A 83 -20.66 20.13 -9.10
C TYR A 83 -20.65 20.69 -10.51
N GLU A 84 -19.57 21.37 -10.89
CA GLU A 84 -19.41 22.02 -12.19
C GLU A 84 -18.11 21.61 -12.89
N ASN A 85 -18.23 21.17 -14.14
CA ASN A 85 -17.10 20.96 -15.04
C ASN A 85 -17.39 21.55 -16.42
N GLU A 86 -16.37 21.66 -17.27
CA GLU A 86 -16.49 22.21 -18.61
C GLU A 86 -15.79 21.31 -19.62
N ILE A 87 -16.49 20.99 -20.71
CA ILE A 87 -15.91 20.33 -21.88
C ILE A 87 -15.41 21.43 -22.83
N ARG A 88 -14.15 21.33 -23.24
CA ARG A 88 -13.49 22.28 -24.14
C ARG A 88 -12.76 21.55 -25.26
N LEU A 89 -12.60 22.23 -26.40
CA LEU A 89 -11.74 21.73 -27.47
C LEU A 89 -10.26 21.91 -27.10
N ASN A 90 -9.49 20.83 -27.07
CA ASN A 90 -8.06 20.94 -26.80
C ASN A 90 -7.30 21.42 -28.05
N HIS A 91 -6.83 22.66 -28.01
CA HIS A 91 -5.87 23.20 -28.96
C HIS A 91 -4.45 22.84 -28.55
N ASN A 92 -3.92 21.74 -29.10
CA ASN A 92 -2.48 21.51 -29.11
C ASN A 92 -1.80 22.64 -29.87
N ARG A 93 -1.31 23.67 -29.16
CA ARG A 93 -0.46 24.75 -29.70
C ARG A 93 0.95 24.24 -30.03
N LYS A 94 1.05 23.15 -30.79
CA LYS A 94 2.31 22.69 -31.39
C LYS A 94 2.11 22.63 -32.89
N GLY A 95 2.16 23.78 -33.54
CA GLY A 95 2.23 23.85 -34.99
C GLY A 95 1.43 25.01 -35.60
N VAL A 96 2.19 26.04 -35.98
CA VAL A 96 1.92 26.99 -37.05
C VAL A 96 0.94 28.14 -36.76
N ALA A 97 1.51 29.35 -36.82
CA ALA A 97 0.78 30.59 -36.92
C ALA A 97 0.11 30.69 -38.29
N TYR A 98 -1.22 30.61 -38.33
CA TYR A 98 -1.99 31.08 -39.48
C TYR A 98 -3.17 31.93 -39.01
N THR A 99 -3.27 33.07 -39.68
CA THR A 99 -4.25 34.13 -39.60
C THR A 99 -5.58 33.70 -40.22
N SER A 100 -6.62 33.49 -39.42
CA SER A 100 -8.06 33.59 -39.78
C SER A 100 -8.92 33.43 -38.50
N PRO A 101 -10.19 33.88 -38.48
CA PRO A 101 -10.88 34.30 -37.26
C PRO A 101 -10.93 33.16 -36.25
N VAL A 102 -10.60 33.48 -34.99
CA VAL A 102 -10.67 32.59 -33.83
C VAL A 102 -12.01 31.85 -33.89
N ASP A 103 -11.99 30.60 -34.34
CA ASP A 103 -13.17 29.72 -34.27
C ASP A 103 -13.65 29.79 -32.81
N PRO A 104 -14.95 29.98 -32.55
CA PRO A 104 -15.42 30.15 -31.19
C PRO A 104 -14.99 28.93 -30.38
N ASP A 105 -14.27 29.17 -29.27
CA ASP A 105 -13.80 28.11 -28.38
C ASP A 105 -15.01 27.29 -27.95
N TYR A 106 -15.16 26.08 -28.52
CA TYR A 106 -16.24 25.20 -28.15
C TYR A 106 -16.15 24.95 -26.64
N LYS A 107 -17.18 25.37 -25.93
CA LYS A 107 -17.27 25.30 -24.48
C LYS A 107 -18.66 24.84 -24.09
N GLN A 108 -18.74 23.70 -23.42
CA GLN A 108 -19.97 23.20 -22.83
C GLN A 108 -19.78 23.09 -21.32
N THR A 109 -20.62 23.79 -20.56
CA THR A 109 -20.60 23.73 -19.09
C THR A 109 -21.57 22.67 -18.61
N ILE A 110 -21.13 21.84 -17.67
CA ILE A 110 -21.89 20.75 -17.06
C ILE A 110 -22.09 21.10 -15.60
N SER A 111 -23.32 21.11 -15.13
CA SER A 111 -23.67 21.42 -13.75
C SER A 111 -24.65 20.39 -13.21
N CYS A 112 -24.27 19.72 -12.12
CA CYS A 112 -25.10 18.78 -11.38
C CYS A 112 -25.49 19.41 -10.03
N TYR A 113 -26.78 19.48 -9.73
CA TYR A 113 -27.31 20.05 -8.50
C TYR A 113 -27.84 18.96 -7.59
N TYR A 114 -27.43 18.99 -6.32
CA TYR A 114 -27.89 18.07 -5.29
C TYR A 114 -28.47 18.85 -4.12
N ILE A 115 -29.64 18.45 -3.64
CA ILE A 115 -30.22 19.00 -2.42
C ILE A 115 -29.55 18.33 -1.22
N VAL A 116 -28.94 19.11 -0.36
CA VAL A 116 -28.35 18.67 0.91
C VAL A 116 -29.45 18.74 1.98
N ASN A 117 -30.33 17.72 2.00
CA ASN A 117 -31.40 17.63 2.99
C ASN A 117 -30.89 17.17 4.36
N ASP A 118 -29.95 16.23 4.38
CA ASP A 118 -29.36 15.68 5.60
C ASP A 118 -27.84 15.66 5.47
N THR A 119 -27.15 16.22 6.46
CA THR A 119 -25.69 16.12 6.61
C THR A 119 -25.39 14.84 7.38
N GLU A 120 -25.09 13.75 6.66
CA GLU A 120 -24.56 12.52 7.26
C GLU A 120 -23.11 12.76 7.69
N THR A 121 -22.92 13.25 8.92
CA THR A 121 -21.60 13.35 9.53
C THR A 121 -21.18 11.99 10.05
N ILE A 122 -20.21 11.35 9.40
CA ILE A 122 -19.55 10.17 9.95
C ILE A 122 -18.64 10.64 11.09
N SER A 123 -19.15 10.58 12.31
CA SER A 123 -18.35 10.76 13.52
C SER A 123 -17.60 9.46 13.82
N PHE A 124 -16.28 9.48 13.70
CA PHE A 124 -15.43 8.40 14.20
C PHE A 124 -15.28 8.55 15.71
N ALA A 125 -16.06 7.81 16.48
CA ALA A 125 -15.79 7.61 17.89
C ALA A 125 -14.74 6.50 18.01
N THR A 126 -13.50 6.85 18.36
CA THR A 126 -12.52 5.84 18.77
C THR A 126 -12.98 5.31 20.13
N GLN A 127 -13.57 4.12 20.13
CA GLN A 127 -13.87 3.44 21.38
C GLN A 127 -12.52 3.08 22.02
N PRO A 128 -12.16 3.65 23.19
CA PRO A 128 -10.92 3.26 23.85
C PRO A 128 -11.00 1.76 24.10
N ARG A 129 -9.90 1.05 23.76
CA ARG A 129 -9.82 -0.40 24.00
C ARG A 129 -10.20 -0.66 25.44
N LEU A 130 -11.26 -1.45 25.66
CA LEU A 130 -11.75 -1.86 26.98
C LEU A 130 -10.73 -2.70 27.76
N TYR A 131 -9.69 -3.19 27.09
CA TYR A 131 -8.62 -3.96 27.69
C TYR A 131 -7.26 -3.42 27.27
N GLU A 132 -6.42 -3.15 28.27
CA GLU A 132 -4.99 -3.00 28.08
C GLU A 132 -4.41 -4.34 27.60
N PRO A 133 -3.54 -4.35 26.57
CA PRO A 133 -2.84 -5.55 26.18
C PRO A 133 -2.00 -6.03 27.36
N LYS A 134 -2.36 -7.17 27.93
CA LYS A 134 -1.57 -7.80 28.99
C LYS A 134 -0.39 -8.48 28.33
N ALA A 135 0.82 -8.08 28.72
CA ALA A 135 2.02 -8.84 28.39
C ALA A 135 1.92 -10.20 29.09
N GLU A 136 1.92 -11.27 28.31
CA GLU A 136 2.03 -12.62 28.84
C GLU A 136 3.51 -12.88 29.16
N VAL A 137 3.76 -13.51 30.31
CA VAL A 137 5.13 -13.86 30.70
C VAL A 137 5.62 -14.98 29.79
N GLY A 138 6.54 -14.65 28.88
CA GLY A 138 7.22 -15.64 28.05
C GLY A 138 8.31 -16.35 28.85
N SER A 139 8.32 -17.68 28.82
CA SER A 139 9.42 -18.50 29.30
C SER A 139 10.21 -19.06 28.12
N GLY A 140 11.54 -19.01 28.20
CA GLY A 140 12.44 -19.61 27.21
C GLY A 140 13.62 -20.28 27.90
N HIS A 141 14.22 -21.26 27.22
CA HIS A 141 15.45 -21.91 27.68
C HIS A 141 16.61 -21.49 26.80
N LEU A 142 17.76 -21.26 27.42
CA LEU A 142 19.02 -21.08 26.72
C LEU A 142 19.62 -22.44 26.41
N MET A 143 19.97 -22.68 25.15
CA MET A 143 20.64 -23.92 24.75
C MET A 143 22.14 -23.77 24.91
N VAL A 144 22.79 -24.74 25.54
CA VAL A 144 24.24 -24.77 25.75
C VAL A 144 24.77 -26.07 25.16
N GLN A 145 25.92 -26.00 24.50
CA GLN A 145 26.59 -27.16 23.90
C GLN A 145 28.00 -27.31 24.47
N MET A 146 28.38 -28.54 24.79
CA MET A 146 29.76 -28.91 25.08
C MET A 146 30.35 -29.63 23.86
N ARG A 147 31.57 -29.25 23.47
CA ARG A 147 32.32 -29.85 22.35
C ARG A 147 33.73 -30.23 22.80
N LEU A 148 34.29 -31.25 22.18
CA LEU A 148 35.68 -31.67 22.41
C LEU A 148 36.54 -31.27 21.22
N ALA A 149 37.49 -30.36 21.43
CA ALA A 149 38.47 -29.95 20.44
C ALA A 149 39.61 -30.98 20.32
N GLN A 150 40.18 -31.08 19.12
CA GLN A 150 41.28 -32.00 18.83
C GLN A 150 42.61 -31.53 19.44
N ASP A 151 42.77 -30.22 19.62
CA ASP A 151 43.95 -29.58 20.18
C ASP A 151 43.61 -28.29 20.94
N ALA A 152 44.64 -27.62 21.47
CA ALA A 152 44.52 -26.39 22.23
C ALA A 152 44.14 -25.14 21.39
N SER A 153 43.99 -25.28 20.06
CA SER A 153 43.60 -24.17 19.19
C SER A 153 42.09 -23.90 19.20
N TYR A 154 41.29 -24.89 19.62
CA TYR A 154 39.82 -24.83 19.60
C TYR A 154 39.23 -24.55 18.20
N GLN A 155 39.93 -24.96 17.13
CA GLN A 155 39.46 -24.75 15.75
C GLN A 155 38.79 -25.98 15.13
N ILE A 156 39.23 -27.18 15.52
CA ILE A 156 38.74 -28.44 14.97
C ILE A 156 38.19 -29.29 16.11
N PHE A 157 36.97 -29.79 15.94
CA PHE A 157 36.23 -30.55 16.94
C PHE A 157 35.90 -31.95 16.46
N TYR A 158 35.92 -32.92 17.39
CA TYR A 158 35.48 -34.28 17.13
C TYR A 158 33.98 -34.33 16.80
N GLN A 159 33.61 -35.13 15.80
CA GLN A 159 32.22 -35.38 15.39
C GLN A 159 31.65 -36.63 16.07
N VAL A 160 30.35 -36.87 15.89
CA VAL A 160 29.64 -38.00 16.53
C VAL A 160 30.26 -39.34 16.11
N GLU A 161 30.73 -39.44 14.87
CA GLU A 161 31.34 -40.63 14.29
C GLU A 161 32.73 -40.93 14.86
N ASP A 162 33.38 -39.95 15.50
CA ASP A 162 34.71 -40.10 16.09
C ASP A 162 34.67 -40.70 17.51
N TYR A 163 33.48 -40.86 18.10
CA TYR A 163 33.34 -41.44 19.43
C TYR A 163 33.31 -42.98 19.37
N PRO A 164 33.95 -43.67 20.33
CA PRO A 164 34.64 -43.13 21.51
C PRO A 164 36.07 -42.64 21.22
N VAL A 165 36.40 -41.43 21.71
CA VAL A 165 37.73 -40.83 21.57
C VAL A 165 38.73 -41.54 22.48
N GLN A 166 39.82 -42.06 21.90
CA GLN A 166 40.90 -42.72 22.63
C GLN A 166 42.07 -41.75 22.83
N LYS A 167 42.62 -41.71 24.04
CA LYS A 167 43.78 -40.91 24.42
C LYS A 167 44.70 -41.68 25.34
N PHE A 168 45.99 -41.33 25.34
CA PHE A 168 46.93 -41.88 26.30
C PHE A 168 46.78 -41.18 27.66
N LEU A 169 47.15 -41.89 28.73
CA LEU A 169 47.15 -41.29 30.07
C LEU A 169 48.06 -40.06 30.10
N ARG A 170 47.58 -38.99 30.75
CA ARG A 170 48.19 -37.66 30.84
C ARG A 170 48.13 -36.82 29.56
N GLU A 171 47.54 -37.31 28.48
CA GLU A 171 47.18 -36.43 27.37
C GLU A 171 45.99 -35.55 27.76
N PRO A 172 46.03 -34.25 27.46
CA PRO A 172 44.94 -33.34 27.76
C PRO A 172 43.75 -33.57 26.82
N LEU A 173 42.55 -33.29 27.37
CA LEU A 173 41.31 -33.17 26.62
C LEU A 173 40.87 -31.70 26.64
N TYR A 174 40.53 -31.15 25.47
CA TYR A 174 40.21 -29.73 25.31
C TYR A 174 38.70 -29.56 25.15
N PHE A 175 37.99 -29.35 26.26
CA PHE A 175 36.55 -29.12 26.24
C PHE A 175 36.24 -27.63 26.05
N GLU A 176 35.24 -27.36 25.21
CA GLU A 176 34.65 -26.05 25.02
C GLU A 176 33.16 -26.12 25.37
N VAL A 177 32.64 -25.08 26.02
CA VAL A 177 31.21 -24.94 26.30
C VAL A 177 30.73 -23.61 25.74
N GLU A 178 29.71 -23.67 24.87
CA GLU A 178 29.21 -22.53 24.11
C GLU A 178 27.71 -22.35 24.34
N LEU A 179 27.28 -21.08 24.46
CA LEU A 179 25.87 -20.71 24.42
C LEU A 179 25.37 -20.73 22.98
N MET A 180 24.45 -21.63 22.67
CA MET A 180 23.86 -21.73 21.35
C MET A 180 22.80 -20.64 21.15
N GLN A 181 22.76 -20.06 19.95
CA GLN A 181 21.64 -19.25 19.44
C GLN A 181 21.37 -17.93 20.18
N SER A 182 22.27 -17.48 21.06
CA SER A 182 22.20 -16.15 21.69
C SER A 182 23.47 -15.35 21.41
N SER A 183 23.30 -14.12 20.93
CA SER A 183 24.38 -13.15 20.72
C SER A 183 24.30 -11.98 21.69
N ASP A 184 23.55 -12.12 22.78
CA ASP A 184 23.41 -11.08 23.79
C ASP A 184 24.76 -10.85 24.53
N PRO A 185 25.38 -9.68 24.40
CA PRO A 185 26.68 -9.40 25.03
C PRO A 185 26.62 -9.31 26.56
N LYS A 186 25.43 -9.34 27.17
CA LYS A 186 25.25 -9.34 28.62
C LYS A 186 25.17 -10.74 29.22
N LEU A 187 25.12 -11.77 28.39
CA LEU A 187 25.12 -13.15 28.84
C LEU A 187 26.53 -13.73 28.77
N GLU A 188 26.90 -14.47 29.81
CA GLU A 188 28.15 -15.22 29.89
C GLU A 188 27.86 -16.66 30.35
N VAL A 189 28.68 -17.59 29.89
CA VAL A 189 28.60 -19.00 30.31
C VAL A 189 29.64 -19.23 31.39
N VAL A 190 29.20 -19.72 32.53
CA VAL A 190 30.03 -20.01 33.70
C VAL A 190 29.88 -21.48 34.07
N LEU A 191 31.01 -22.16 34.31
CA LEU A 191 31.06 -23.60 34.58
C LEU A 191 31.25 -23.86 36.07
N GLU A 192 30.15 -23.82 36.82
CA GLU A 192 30.20 -23.89 38.28
C GLU A 192 30.77 -25.22 38.80
N ASN A 193 30.24 -26.35 38.31
CA ASN A 193 30.68 -27.67 38.75
C ASN A 193 30.75 -28.62 37.57
N CYS A 194 31.90 -29.26 37.38
CA CYS A 194 32.15 -30.22 36.31
C CYS A 194 32.79 -31.47 36.89
N TRP A 195 32.33 -32.64 36.46
CA TRP A 195 32.82 -33.93 36.93
C TRP A 195 32.75 -34.97 35.82
N ALA A 196 33.56 -36.01 35.96
CA ALA A 196 33.51 -37.20 35.11
C ALA A 196 32.92 -38.38 35.89
N THR A 197 32.31 -39.32 35.15
CA THR A 197 31.77 -40.58 35.68
C THR A 197 32.27 -41.76 34.85
N SER A 198 32.28 -42.96 35.45
CA SER A 198 32.66 -44.18 34.74
C SER A 198 31.55 -44.78 33.87
N LYS A 199 30.31 -44.31 34.06
CA LYS A 199 29.11 -44.71 33.29
C LYS A 199 28.42 -43.48 32.72
N GLU A 200 27.54 -43.70 31.75
CA GLU A 200 26.74 -42.64 31.10
C GLU A 200 25.83 -41.88 32.06
N GLU A 201 25.42 -42.52 33.15
CA GLU A 201 24.61 -41.88 34.19
C GLU A 201 25.41 -40.78 34.91
N ARG A 202 24.92 -39.53 34.81
CA ARG A 202 25.53 -38.32 35.39
C ARG A 202 25.86 -38.44 36.89
N ASN A 203 25.05 -39.18 37.64
CA ASN A 203 25.19 -39.31 39.11
C ASN A 203 25.79 -40.67 39.52
N SER A 204 26.40 -41.40 38.59
CA SER A 204 27.02 -42.69 38.90
C SER A 204 28.34 -42.52 39.65
N LEU A 205 28.65 -43.52 40.46
CA LEU A 205 29.91 -43.62 41.18
C LEU A 205 30.83 -44.67 40.53
N PRO A 206 32.16 -44.48 40.57
CA PRO A 206 32.87 -43.29 41.07
C PRO A 206 32.68 -42.06 40.19
N SER A 207 32.76 -40.89 40.82
CA SER A 207 32.78 -39.58 40.16
C SER A 207 34.05 -38.83 40.55
N TRP A 208 34.59 -38.04 39.62
CA TRP A 208 35.79 -37.24 39.81
C TRP A 208 35.53 -35.79 39.44
N ASP A 209 35.67 -34.91 40.42
CA ASP A 209 35.50 -33.48 40.21
C ASP A 209 36.66 -32.89 39.39
N ILE A 210 36.30 -32.10 38.39
CA ILE A 210 37.20 -31.36 37.50
C ILE A 210 37.16 -29.87 37.85
N ILE A 211 35.96 -29.34 38.09
CA ILE A 211 35.71 -27.96 38.53
C ILE A 211 34.75 -28.01 39.71
N ILE A 212 35.07 -27.28 40.78
CA ILE A 212 34.23 -27.16 41.98
C ILE A 212 34.12 -25.68 42.32
N ASN A 213 32.89 -25.15 42.37
CA ASN A 213 32.60 -23.73 42.62
C ASN A 213 33.37 -22.79 41.67
N GLY A 214 33.26 -23.06 40.36
CA GLY A 214 33.84 -22.28 39.26
C GLY A 214 32.91 -21.22 38.69
#